data_AF-A6KME1-F1
#
_entry.id   AF-A6KME1-F1
#
_cell.length_a   1.000
_cell.length_b   1.000
_cell.length_c   1.000
_cell.angle_alpha   90.00
_cell.angle_beta   90.00
_cell.angle_gamma   90.00
#
_symmetry.space_group_name_H-M   'P 1'
#
loop_
_entity.id
_entity.type
_entity.pdbx_description
1 polymer ?
#
loop_
_entity_poly.entity_id
_entity_poly.type
_entity_poly.pdbx_seq_one_letter_code
_entity_poly.pdbx_strand_id
1 'polypeptide(L)' 'MSKNVSLMYLIRGPGVDEFPEIGLFSIEDRQSGKIYVHRPVDREMTPSF' A
#
# COMPACT_ATOMS: atom_id res chain seq x y z
N MET A 1 -15.68 25.85 -8.12
CA MET A 1 -14.25 25.88 -8.51
C MET A 1 -13.64 24.53 -8.16
N SER A 2 -13.48 23.64 -9.14
CA SER A 2 -12.62 22.47 -8.94
C SER A 2 -11.18 22.96 -8.81
N LYS A 3 -10.51 22.61 -7.71
CA LYS A 3 -9.08 22.91 -7.59
C LYS A 3 -8.32 21.85 -8.39
N ASN A 4 -7.73 22.24 -9.52
CA ASN A 4 -6.80 21.39 -10.25
C ASN A 4 -5.50 21.29 -9.46
N VAL A 5 -5.47 20.44 -8.43
CA VAL A 5 -4.29 20.14 -7.63
C VAL A 5 -3.76 18.78 -8.04
N SER A 6 -2.48 18.72 -8.40
CA SER A 6 -1.80 17.44 -8.59
C SER A 6 -1.60 16.79 -7.22
N LEU A 7 -2.15 15.60 -7.02
CA LEU A 7 -1.97 14.80 -5.81
C LEU A 7 -0.94 13.69 -6.06
N MET A 8 -0.16 13.38 -5.03
CA MET A 8 0.73 12.22 -5.01
C MET A 8 0.43 11.39 -3.77
N TYR A 9 0.08 10.13 -3.98
CA TYR A 9 -0.21 9.18 -2.91
C TYR A 9 1.05 8.43 -2.46
N LEU A 10 1.12 8.14 -1.16
CA LEU A 10 2.19 7.39 -0.50
C LEU A 10 1.57 6.48 0.56
N ILE A 11 2.12 5.27 0.70
CA ILE A 11 1.76 4.31 1.76
C ILE A 11 3.01 3.95 2.57
N ARG A 12 2.82 3.67 3.86
CA ARG A 12 3.84 3.25 4.83
C ARG A 12 3.18 2.40 5.94
N GLY A 13 3.99 1.66 6.69
CA GLY A 13 3.58 0.80 7.79
C GLY A 13 3.81 -0.68 7.50
N PRO A 14 3.29 -1.56 8.37
CA PRO A 14 3.36 -3.01 8.20
C PRO A 14 2.85 -3.47 6.83
N GLY A 15 3.55 -4.41 6.21
CA GLY A 15 3.26 -4.91 4.88
C GLY A 15 3.79 -4.02 3.75
N VAL A 16 4.27 -2.81 4.05
CA VAL A 16 4.87 -1.89 3.06
C VAL A 16 6.38 -1.78 3.30
N ASP A 17 6.78 -0.99 4.29
CA ASP A 17 8.17 -0.67 4.63
C ASP A 17 8.53 -1.10 6.06
N GLU A 18 7.56 -1.61 6.82
CA GLU A 18 7.75 -2.09 8.20
C GLU A 18 7.27 -3.55 8.34
N PHE A 19 7.76 -4.25 9.36
CA PHE A 19 7.33 -5.61 9.69
C PHE A 19 5.89 -5.63 10.22
N PRO A 20 5.08 -6.68 9.99
CA PRO A 20 5.33 -7.90 9.19
C PRO A 20 5.27 -7.71 7.66
N GLU A 21 5.70 -8.73 6.92
CA GLU A 21 5.45 -8.86 5.47
C GLU A 21 5.91 -7.67 4.60
N ILE A 22 7.07 -7.08 4.88
CA ILE A 22 7.64 -5.95 4.11
C ILE A 22 7.52 -6.21 2.59
N GLY A 23 7.05 -5.20 1.85
CA GLY A 23 6.85 -5.25 0.41
C GLY A 23 5.68 -6.11 -0.07
N LEU A 24 4.78 -6.54 0.81
CA LEU A 24 3.52 -7.20 0.42
C LEU A 24 2.60 -6.23 -0.35
N PHE A 25 2.50 -5.00 0.13
CA PHE A 25 1.70 -3.94 -0.47
C PHE A 25 2.60 -2.92 -1.19
N SER A 26 2.18 -2.49 -2.38
CA SER A 26 2.82 -1.36 -3.06
C SER A 26 1.81 -0.46 -3.78
N ILE A 27 2.21 0.78 -4.03
CA ILE A 27 1.54 1.70 -4.93
C ILE A 27 2.42 1.90 -6.17
N GLU A 28 1.96 1.44 -7.33
CA GLU A 28 2.71 1.55 -8.59
C GLU A 28 2.62 2.97 -9.16
N ASP A 29 1.39 3.48 -9.28
CA ASP A 29 1.12 4.82 -9.76
C ASP A 29 0.61 5.72 -8.63
N ARG A 30 1.46 6.69 -8.27
CA ARG A 30 1.18 7.68 -7.22
C ARG A 30 0.09 8.68 -7.58
N GLN A 31 -0.41 8.70 -8.82
CA GLN A 31 -1.51 9.56 -9.24
C GLN A 31 -2.86 8.85 -9.12
N SER A 32 -2.93 7.56 -9.45
CA SER A 32 -4.18 6.79 -9.35
C SER A 32 -4.51 6.30 -7.94
N GLY A 33 -3.51 6.16 -7.06
CA GLY A 33 -3.74 5.66 -5.70
C GLY A 33 -4.00 4.16 -5.62
N LYS A 34 -3.78 3.41 -6.72
CA LYS A 34 -4.04 1.96 -6.75
C LYS A 34 -2.97 1.20 -5.95
N ILE A 35 -3.44 0.38 -5.02
CA ILE A 35 -2.59 -0.47 -4.18
C ILE A 35 -2.70 -1.92 -4.68
N TYR A 36 -1.55 -2.60 -4.71
CA TYR A 36 -1.43 -3.98 -5.14
C TYR A 36 -0.92 -4.86 -4.01
N VAL A 37 -1.30 -6.14 -4.07
CA VAL A 37 -0.83 -7.21 -3.17
C VAL A 37 0.02 -8.17 -4.00
N HIS A 38 1.27 -8.40 -3.60
CA HIS A 38 2.24 -9.13 -4.43
C HIS A 38 2.32 -10.64 -4.16
N ARG A 39 1.74 -11.12 -3.05
CA ARG A 39 1.75 -12.54 -2.65
C ARG A 39 0.51 -12.88 -1.82
N PRO A 40 0.11 -14.17 -1.74
CA PRO A 40 -1.03 -14.59 -0.91
C PRO A 40 -0.83 -14.23 0.57
N VAL A 41 -1.93 -13.94 1.27
CA VAL A 41 -1.94 -13.63 2.70
C VAL A 41 -2.46 -14.83 3.47
N ASP A 42 -1.69 -15.26 4.47
CA ASP A 42 -2.11 -16.27 5.43
C ASP A 42 -2.52 -15.59 6.74
N ARG A 43 -3.82 -15.65 7.06
CA ARG A 43 -4.43 -14.98 8.22
C ARG A 43 -3.93 -15.57 9.53
N GLU A 44 -3.53 -16.83 9.53
CA GLU A 44 -3.01 -17.57 10.68
C GLU A 44 -1.60 -17.10 11.04
N MET A 45 -0.83 -16.66 10.03
CA MET A 45 0.51 -16.11 10.20
C MET A 45 0.49 -14.60 10.49
N THR A 46 -0.32 -13.83 9.76
CA THR A 46 -0.47 -12.38 9.96
C THR A 46 -1.94 -11.99 9.98
N PRO A 47 -2.57 -11.84 11.16
CA PRO A 47 -4.00 -11.57 11.27
C PRO A 47 -4.36 -10.10 11.02
N SER A 48 -3.39 -9.19 11.10
CA SER A 48 -3.56 -7.75 10.92
C SER A 48 -2.25 -7.07 10.46
N PHE A 49 -2.39 -5.97 9.74
CA PHE A 49 -1.32 -5.07 9.29
C PHE A 49 -1.56 -3.68 9.86
#